data_AF-A0A7D5SFK4-F1
#
_entry.id   AF-A0A7D5SFK4-F1
#
_cell.length_a   1.000
_cell.length_b   1.000
_cell.length_c   1.000
_cell.angle_alpha   90.00
_cell.angle_beta   90.00
_cell.angle_gamma   90.00
#
_symmetry.space_group_name_H-M   'P 1'
#
loop_
_entity.id
_entity.type
_entity.pdbx_description
1 polymer ?
#
loop_
_entity_poly.entity_id
_entity_poly.type
_entity_poly.pdbx_seq_one_letter_code
_entity_poly.pdbx_strand_id
1 'polypeptide(L)' 'MAQERRQLSAENLRLAEKAFSLGEFDLATLLRIRAAAFDADAYFDRQRVARAAAISRWNQALGVLP' A
#
# COMPACT_ATOMS: atom_id res chain seq x y z
N MET A 1 5.33 8.78 -4.74
CA MET A 1 4.26 8.96 -3.73
C MET A 1 3.57 7.66 -3.30
N ALA A 2 2.44 7.20 -3.88
CA ALA A 2 1.69 6.05 -3.32
C ALA A 2 2.42 4.70 -3.43
N GLN A 3 3.01 4.40 -4.59
CA GLN A 3 3.83 3.20 -4.82
C GLN A 3 5.09 3.20 -3.95
N GLU A 4 5.75 4.34 -3.87
CA GLU A 4 6.96 4.54 -3.07
C GLU A 4 6.67 4.40 -1.57
N ARG A 5 5.57 5.00 -1.07
CA ARG A 5 5.10 4.80 0.30
C ARG A 5 4.81 3.34 0.60
N ARG A 6 4.20 2.62 -0.33
CA ARG A 6 3.98 1.16 -0.23
C ARG A 6 5.30 0.41 -0.11
N GLN A 7 6.28 0.70 -0.97
CA GLN A 7 7.60 0.07 -0.94
C GLN A 7 8.34 0.32 0.37
N LEU A 8 8.39 1.57 0.83
CA LEU A 8 9.02 1.94 2.10
C LEU A 8 8.34 1.28 3.29
N SER A 9 7.00 1.19 3.30
CA SER A 9 6.27 0.56 4.40
C SER A 9 6.50 -0.96 4.43
N ALA A 10 6.63 -1.61 3.27
CA ALA A 10 6.97 -3.02 3.16
C ALA A 10 8.41 -3.30 3.65
N GLU A 11 9.37 -2.45 3.28
CA GLU A 11 10.74 -2.56 3.77
C GLU A 11 10.84 -2.33 5.27
N ASN A 12 10.13 -1.33 5.79
CA ASN A 12 10.07 -1.06 7.23
C ASN A 12 9.46 -2.24 8.00
N LEU A 13 8.39 -2.85 7.48
CA LEU A 13 7.80 -4.06 8.08
C LEU A 13 8.81 -5.21 8.14
N ARG A 14 9.55 -5.46 7.06
CA ARG A 14 10.59 -6.50 7.01
C ARG A 14 11.67 -6.28 8.08
N LEU A 15 12.11 -5.03 8.27
CA LEU A 15 13.08 -4.69 9.31
C LEU A 15 12.49 -4.85 10.72
N ALA A 16 11.24 -4.44 10.92
CA ALA A 16 10.54 -4.57 12.20
C ALA A 16 10.31 -6.03 12.60
N GLU A 17 9.98 -6.91 11.66
CA GLU A 17 9.85 -8.35 11.90
C GLU A 17 11.18 -8.97 12.34
N LYS A 18 12.29 -8.54 11.73
CA LYS A 18 13.64 -8.93 12.15
C LYS A 18 13.94 -8.43 13.57
N ALA A 19 13.73 -7.15 13.86
CA ALA A 19 13.97 -6.55 15.18
C ALA A 19 13.13 -7.24 16.27
N PHE A 20 11.87 -7.56 15.98
CA PHE A 20 11.00 -8.32 16.89
C PHE A 20 11.56 -9.72 17.16
N SER A 21 12.01 -10.44 16.13
CA SER A 21 12.61 -11.77 16.29
C SER A 21 13.90 -11.77 17.12
N LEU A 22 14.60 -10.63 17.15
CA LEU A 22 15.80 -10.40 17.96
C LEU A 22 15.47 -9.88 19.38
N GLY A 23 14.20 -9.63 19.69
CA GLY A 23 13.77 -9.07 20.98
C GLY A 23 14.02 -7.56 21.14
N GLU A 24 14.40 -6.87 20.06
CA GLU A 24 14.65 -5.42 20.09
C GLU A 24 13.34 -4.61 20.04
N PHE A 25 12.30 -5.16 19.42
CA PHE A 25 10.96 -4.57 19.37
C PHE A 25 9.95 -5.41 20.15
N ASP A 26 9.00 -4.73 20.79
CA ASP A 26 7.84 -5.37 21.38
C ASP A 26 6.76 -5.69 20.32
N LEU A 27 5.80 -6.53 20.71
CA LEU A 27 4.70 -6.94 19.84
C LEU A 27 3.83 -5.75 19.42
N ALA A 28 3.61 -4.78 20.32
CA ALA A 28 2.78 -3.62 20.04
C ALA A 28 3.38 -2.74 18.92
N THR A 29 4.70 -2.57 18.92
CA THR A 29 5.46 -1.85 17.89
C THR A 29 5.40 -2.58 16.57
N LEU A 30 5.59 -3.91 16.57
CA LEU A 30 5.46 -4.72 15.36
C LEU A 30 4.05 -4.59 14.75
N LEU A 31 3.00 -4.72 15.56
CA LEU A 31 1.61 -4.64 15.08
C LEU A 31 1.27 -3.27 14.50
N ARG A 32 1.79 -2.18 15.08
CA ARG A 32 1.60 -0.82 14.55
C ARG A 32 2.25 -0.66 13.18
N ILE A 33 3.47 -1.17 13.00
CA ILE A 33 4.19 -1.11 11.72
C ILE A 33 3.47 -1.98 10.68
N ARG A 34 2.99 -3.16 11.08
CA ARG A 34 2.19 -4.03 10.20
C ARG A 34 0.89 -3.37 9.75
N ALA A 35 0.17 -2.69 10.65
CA ALA A 35 -1.02 -1.94 10.29
C ALA A 35 -0.70 -0.81 9.29
N ALA A 36 0.39 -0.07 9.51
CA ALA A 36 0.82 0.98 8.58
C ALA A 36 1.18 0.45 7.18
N ALA A 37 1.82 -0.72 7.09
CA ALA A 37 2.11 -1.39 5.82
C ALA A 37 0.83 -1.82 5.10
N PHE A 38 -0.11 -2.43 5.83
CA PHE A 38 -1.42 -2.80 5.29
C PHE A 38 -2.20 -1.59 4.76
N ASP A 39 -2.20 -0.48 5.50
CA ASP A 39 -2.86 0.76 5.07
C ASP A 39 -2.22 1.36 3.80
N ALA A 40 -0.89 1.25 3.66
CA ALA A 40 -0.17 1.70 2.48
C ALA A 40 -0.53 0.86 1.24
N ASP A 41 -0.64 -0.47 1.39
CA ASP A 41 -1.11 -1.37 0.34
C ASP A 41 -2.55 -1.05 -0.08
N ALA A 42 -3.46 -0.98 0.89
CA ALA A 42 -4.88 -0.67 0.62
C ALA A 42 -5.06 0.70 -0.06
N TYR A 43 -4.25 1.69 0.33
CA TYR A 43 -4.26 3.00 -0.32
C TYR A 43 -3.77 2.91 -1.77
N PHE A 44 -2.67 2.21 -2.03
CA PHE A 44 -2.15 2.04 -3.39
C PHE A 44 -3.15 1.33 -4.31
N ASP A 45 -3.83 0.29 -3.83
CA ASP A 45 -4.83 -0.42 -4.62
C ASP A 45 -6.05 0.44 -4.94
N ARG A 46 -6.55 1.24 -3.98
CA ARG A 46 -7.61 2.21 -4.25
C ARG A 46 -7.22 3.20 -5.34
N GLN A 47 -5.99 3.72 -5.31
CA GLN A 47 -5.49 4.63 -6.34
C GLN A 47 -5.42 3.95 -7.72
N ARG A 48 -4.97 2.69 -7.76
CA ARG A 48 -4.92 1.91 -9.00
C ARG A 48 -6.31 1.70 -9.61
N VAL A 49 -7.29 1.31 -8.80
CA VAL A 49 -8.68 1.14 -9.23
C VAL A 49 -9.29 2.47 -9.68
N ALA A 50 -9.10 3.55 -8.93
CA ALA A 50 -9.60 4.87 -9.28
C ALA A 50 -9.06 5.36 -10.63
N ARG A 51 -7.75 5.13 -10.89
CA ARG A 51 -7.13 5.44 -12.17
C ARG A 51 -7.74 4.64 -13.32
N ALA A 52 -7.91 3.33 -13.16
CA ALA A 52 -8.52 2.49 -14.18
C ALA A 52 -9.97 2.92 -14.48
N ALA A 53 -10.75 3.23 -13.44
CA ALA A 53 -12.11 3.72 -13.59
C ALA A 53 -12.15 5.09 -14.31
N ALA A 54 -11.21 5.99 -14.03
CA ALA A 54 -11.11 7.27 -14.73
C ALA A 54 -10.81 7.11 -16.22
N ILE A 55 -9.89 6.20 -16.57
CA ILE A 55 -9.58 5.86 -17.98
C ILE A 55 -10.81 5.29 -18.68
N SER A 56 -11.51 4.36 -18.03
CA SER A 56 -12.73 3.76 -18.59
C SER A 56 -13.81 4.81 -18.86
N ARG A 57 -14.09 5.69 -17.89
CA ARG A 57 -15.05 6.79 -18.06
C ARG A 57 -14.64 7.77 -19.16
N TRP A 58 -13.35 8.07 -19.27
CA TRP A 58 -12.83 8.91 -20.35
C TRP A 58 -13.09 8.28 -21.73
N ASN A 59 -12.78 7.00 -21.90
CA ASN A 59 -13.01 6.28 -23.16
C ASN A 59 -14.51 6.20 -23.50
N GLN A 60 -15.36 5.95 -22.50
CA GLN A 60 -16.82 5.97 -22.66
C GLN A 60 -17.33 7.34 -23.13
N ALA A 61 -16.81 8.44 -22.57
CA ALA A 61 -17.18 9.79 -22.97
C ALA A 61 -16.75 10.12 -24.42
N LEU A 62 -15.69 9.48 -24.91
CA LEU A 62 -15.25 9.58 -26.31
C LEU A 62 -16.01 8.63 -27.26
N GLY A 63 -16.96 7.83 -26.76
CA GLY A 63 -17.66 6.81 -27.54
C GLY A 63 -16.80 5.60 -27.88
N VAL A 64 -15.58 5.52 -27.34
CA VAL A 64 -14.69 4.36 -27.46
C VAL A 64 -15.01 3.43 -26.30
N LEU A 65 -16.13 2.72 -26.42
CA LEU A 65 -16.42 1.61 -25.52
C LEU A 65 -15.48 0.44 -25.86
N PRO A 66 -14.93 -0.29 -24.88
CA PRO A 66 -14.44 -1.64 -25.14
C PRO A 66 -15.61 -2.56 -25.52
#